data_AF-A0A958MRX8-F1
#
_entry.id   AF-A0A958MRX8-F1
#
_cell.length_a   1.000
_cell.length_b   1.000
_cell.length_c   1.000
_cell.angle_alpha   90.00
_cell.angle_beta   90.00
_cell.angle_gamma   90.00
#
_symmetry.space_group_name_H-M   'P 1'
#
loop_
_entity.id
_entity.type
_entity.pdbx_description
1 polymer ?
#
loop_
_entity_poly.entity_id
_entity_poly.type
_entity_poly.pdbx_seq_one_letter_code
_entity_poly.pdbx_strand_id
1 'polypeptide(L)'
;AFGERIVMRLQDRSNVVLELEQLGFSASSLEQIAHMLTKTYGIFLVTGPTGSGKSTTLYACLSKINTVDKNIITVEDPVEQRIHGIGQIQVNSKIGLTFASGLRSILRQDPNVIMVGEIRDLETAEIAINASLTGHLVLSTIHTNDSAGVFPRLIDMGCEPFLIATSLLGVVAQRLARVLCPHCKEPYDPTEVELASLDLTRDQIVNAHIHRAVGCNECNQKGYIGRTVIQELLLITDEIRSMIMQRQDGGSIKKAALRNGMQTFRDHGIQKVLKGVTTIEEVLTNTQVDA
;
A
#
# COMPACT_ATOMS: atom_id res chain seq x y z
N ALA A 1 22.55 -0.51 -34.46
CA ALA A 1 22.17 -1.47 -33.39
C ALA A 1 23.44 -1.76 -32.58
N PHE A 2 23.61 -1.12 -31.42
CA PHE A 2 24.93 -0.88 -30.80
C PHE A 2 25.22 -1.75 -29.56
N GLY A 3 24.90 -3.05 -29.60
CA GLY A 3 25.24 -4.00 -28.52
C GLY A 3 24.21 -4.15 -27.40
N GLU A 4 24.62 -4.82 -26.32
CA GLU A 4 23.75 -5.17 -25.19
C GLU A 4 23.72 -4.08 -24.11
N ARG A 5 22.55 -3.90 -23.48
CA ARG A 5 22.36 -3.00 -22.33
C ARG A 5 22.06 -3.84 -21.08
N ILE A 6 22.90 -3.70 -20.06
CA ILE A 6 22.71 -4.35 -18.76
C ILE A 6 22.25 -3.31 -17.73
N VAL A 7 21.26 -3.66 -16.90
CA VAL A 7 20.81 -2.86 -15.76
C VAL A 7 21.05 -3.67 -14.48
N MET A 8 21.84 -3.13 -13.55
CA MET A 8 22.10 -3.75 -12.26
C MET A 8 21.31 -3.02 -11.17
N ARG A 9 20.50 -3.76 -10.41
CA ARG A 9 19.80 -3.26 -9.23
C ARG A 9 20.44 -3.87 -7.99
N LEU A 10 20.96 -3.02 -7.11
CA LEU A 10 21.45 -3.44 -5.80
C LEU A 10 20.26 -3.72 -4.91
N GLN A 11 20.27 -4.89 -4.26
CA GLN A 11 19.31 -5.26 -3.23
C GLN A 11 20.06 -5.31 -1.90
N ASP A 12 19.84 -4.30 -1.07
CA ASP A 12 20.42 -4.26 0.27
C ASP A 12 19.58 -5.11 1.22
N ARG A 13 20.14 -6.25 1.66
CA ARG A 13 19.50 -7.17 2.61
C ARG A 13 19.80 -6.85 4.06
N SER A 14 20.55 -5.78 4.34
CA SER A 14 20.91 -5.34 5.70
C SER A 14 19.85 -4.46 6.35
N ASN A 15 18.89 -3.94 5.58
CA ASN A 15 17.82 -3.10 6.12
C ASN A 15 16.94 -3.89 7.07
N VAL A 16 16.77 -3.37 8.29
CA VAL A 16 15.79 -3.86 9.26
C VAL A 16 14.39 -3.68 8.68
N VAL A 17 13.49 -4.67 8.87
CA VAL A 17 12.07 -4.50 8.53
C VAL A 17 11.56 -3.27 9.27
N LEU A 18 11.09 -2.27 8.52
CA LEU A 18 10.58 -1.05 9.11
C LEU A 18 9.32 -1.33 9.93
N GLU A 19 9.16 -0.61 11.03
CA GLU A 19 7.91 -0.60 11.78
C GLU A 19 6.83 0.11 10.97
N LEU A 20 5.57 -0.32 11.13
CA LEU A 20 4.44 0.23 10.37
C LEU A 20 4.30 1.75 10.59
N GLU A 21 4.57 2.19 11.81
CA GLU A 21 4.56 3.58 12.28
C GLU A 21 5.60 4.45 11.55
N GLN A 22 6.70 3.85 11.08
CA GLN A 22 7.79 4.56 10.41
C GLN A 22 7.52 4.80 8.92
N LEU A 23 6.51 4.14 8.33
CA LEU A 23 6.22 4.23 6.89
C LEU A 23 5.53 5.56 6.50
N GLY A 24 5.02 6.29 7.49
CA GLY A 24 4.36 7.57 7.29
C GLY A 24 2.88 7.48 6.94
N PHE A 25 2.19 6.45 7.44
CA PHE A 25 0.72 6.41 7.49
C PHE A 25 0.17 7.51 8.40
N SER A 26 -1.07 7.95 8.17
CA SER A 26 -1.76 8.83 9.12
C SER A 26 -2.10 8.05 10.40
N ALA A 27 -2.25 8.74 11.53
CA ALA A 27 -2.59 8.10 12.80
C ALA A 27 -3.90 7.29 12.71
N SER A 28 -4.94 7.87 12.09
CA SER A 28 -6.22 7.19 11.86
C SER A 28 -6.06 5.92 11.02
N SER A 29 -5.23 5.95 9.98
CA SER A 29 -5.00 4.76 9.15
C SER A 29 -4.14 3.71 9.85
N LEU A 30 -3.18 4.12 10.69
CA LEU A 30 -2.43 3.18 11.53
C LEU A 30 -3.36 2.43 12.48
N GLU A 31 -4.30 3.12 13.12
CA GLU A 31 -5.31 2.50 13.98
C GLU A 31 -6.21 1.53 13.21
N GLN A 32 -6.68 1.94 12.04
CA GLN A 32 -7.54 1.11 11.18
C GLN A 32 -6.81 -0.13 10.64
N ILE A 33 -5.56 0.02 10.19
CA ILE A 33 -4.72 -1.10 9.75
C ILE A 33 -4.46 -2.04 10.93
N ALA A 34 -4.04 -1.50 12.09
CA ALA A 34 -3.83 -2.31 13.29
C ALA A 34 -5.10 -3.08 13.67
N HIS A 35 -6.28 -2.45 13.60
CA HIS A 35 -7.55 -3.12 13.84
C HIS A 35 -7.81 -4.27 12.86
N MET A 36 -7.58 -4.07 11.55
CA MET A 36 -7.73 -5.13 10.56
C MET A 36 -6.75 -6.30 10.80
N LEU A 37 -5.53 -6.01 11.23
CA LEU A 37 -4.52 -7.03 11.54
C LEU A 37 -4.84 -7.86 12.80
N THR A 38 -5.79 -7.42 13.63
CA THR A 38 -6.31 -8.21 14.77
C THR A 38 -7.45 -9.16 14.39
N LYS A 39 -7.99 -9.05 13.16
CA LYS A 39 -9.06 -9.94 12.71
C LYS A 39 -8.53 -11.36 12.55
N THR A 40 -9.37 -12.32 12.93
CA THR A 40 -9.07 -13.75 12.76
C THR A 40 -9.06 -14.16 11.30
N TYR A 41 -9.88 -13.51 10.46
CA TYR A 41 -9.99 -13.83 9.06
C TYR A 41 -10.34 -12.60 8.20
N GLY A 42 -10.16 -12.76 6.90
CA GLY A 42 -10.44 -11.75 5.88
C GLY A 42 -9.19 -11.38 5.09
N ILE A 43 -9.37 -10.61 4.02
CA ILE A 43 -8.27 -10.19 3.16
C ILE A 43 -7.97 -8.71 3.36
N PHE A 44 -6.71 -8.39 3.64
CA PHE A 44 -6.18 -7.04 3.60
C PHE A 44 -5.30 -6.86 2.34
N LEU A 45 -5.68 -5.92 1.47
CA LEU A 45 -4.97 -5.68 0.22
C LEU A 45 -4.14 -4.41 0.26
N VAL A 46 -2.93 -4.49 -0.28
CA VAL A 46 -2.08 -3.33 -0.56
C VAL A 46 -1.90 -3.18 -2.06
N THR A 47 -2.22 -2.01 -2.60
CA THR A 47 -2.16 -1.74 -4.03
C THR A 47 -1.34 -0.50 -4.38
N GLY A 48 -0.96 -0.40 -5.65
CA GLY A 48 -0.12 0.65 -6.20
C GLY A 48 0.89 0.13 -7.24
N PRO A 49 1.55 1.05 -7.95
CA PRO A 49 2.50 0.71 -9.01
C PRO A 49 3.76 0.00 -8.47
N THR A 50 4.60 -0.49 -9.38
CA THR A 50 5.91 -1.04 -9.00
C THR A 50 6.75 0.03 -8.31
N GLY A 51 7.39 -0.33 -7.20
CA GLY A 51 8.21 0.61 -6.43
C GLY A 51 7.43 1.54 -5.50
N SER A 52 6.11 1.34 -5.32
CA SER A 52 5.30 2.11 -4.37
C SER A 52 5.47 1.68 -2.91
N GLY A 53 6.29 0.65 -2.61
CA GLY A 53 6.57 0.17 -1.26
C GLY A 53 5.61 -0.89 -0.72
N LYS A 54 4.82 -1.57 -1.56
CA LYS A 54 3.80 -2.55 -1.13
C LYS A 54 4.38 -3.67 -0.27
N SER A 55 5.48 -4.29 -0.72
CA SER A 55 6.17 -5.34 0.02
C SER A 55 6.66 -4.85 1.38
N THR A 56 7.17 -3.62 1.45
CA THR A 56 7.60 -2.96 2.70
C THR A 56 6.43 -2.81 3.67
N THR A 57 5.26 -2.36 3.20
CA THR A 57 4.05 -2.28 4.02
C THR A 57 3.60 -3.65 4.50
N LEU A 58 3.56 -4.65 3.61
CA LEU A 58 3.19 -6.02 3.99
C LEU A 58 4.14 -6.59 5.04
N TYR A 59 5.45 -6.44 4.87
CA TYR A 59 6.43 -6.91 5.86
C TYR A 59 6.29 -6.17 7.20
N ALA A 60 6.02 -4.87 7.20
CA ALA A 60 5.75 -4.12 8.42
C ALA A 60 4.49 -4.64 9.15
N CYS A 61 3.42 -4.93 8.39
CA CYS A 61 2.21 -5.54 8.93
C CYS A 61 2.47 -6.93 9.52
N LEU A 62 3.21 -7.79 8.80
CA LEU A 62 3.58 -9.12 9.25
C LEU A 62 4.44 -9.07 10.51
N SER A 63 5.45 -8.19 10.54
CA SER A 63 6.31 -7.97 11.71
C SER A 63 5.49 -7.55 12.94
N LYS A 64 4.51 -6.67 12.76
CA LYS A 64 3.63 -6.18 13.84
C LYS A 64 2.79 -7.30 14.49
N ILE A 65 2.45 -8.34 13.74
CA ILE A 65 1.65 -9.48 14.24
C ILE A 65 2.48 -10.76 14.47
N ASN A 66 3.78 -10.70 14.24
CA ASN A 66 4.70 -11.83 14.37
C ASN A 66 4.88 -12.18 15.84
N THR A 67 4.10 -13.17 16.28
CA THR A 67 4.00 -13.63 17.66
C THR A 67 4.12 -15.15 17.66
N VAL A 68 4.68 -15.72 18.73
CA VAL A 68 5.02 -17.15 18.78
C VAL A 68 3.81 -18.08 18.69
N ASP A 69 2.62 -17.57 18.99
CA ASP A 69 1.33 -18.26 18.91
C ASP A 69 0.70 -18.23 17.51
N LYS A 70 1.27 -17.47 16.56
CA LYS A 70 0.76 -17.37 15.19
C LYS A 70 1.68 -18.05 14.20
N ASN A 71 1.12 -19.02 13.48
CA ASN A 71 1.76 -19.60 12.31
C ASN A 71 1.55 -18.69 11.08
N ILE A 72 2.61 -17.99 10.67
CA ILE A 72 2.60 -17.06 9.53
C ILE A 72 3.39 -17.68 8.38
N ILE A 73 2.75 -17.83 7.22
CA ILE A 73 3.39 -18.41 6.04
C ILE A 73 3.16 -17.51 4.81
N THR A 74 4.22 -17.28 4.04
CA THR A 74 4.20 -16.42 2.84
C THR A 74 4.57 -17.18 1.58
N VAL A 75 4.06 -16.73 0.43
CA VAL A 75 4.51 -17.14 -0.91
C VAL A 75 4.85 -15.91 -1.75
N GLU A 76 6.08 -15.81 -2.24
CA GLU A 76 6.67 -14.57 -2.78
C GLU A 76 7.52 -14.80 -4.03
N ASP A 77 7.65 -13.80 -4.91
CA ASP A 77 8.45 -13.89 -6.14
C ASP A 77 9.28 -12.60 -6.40
N PRO A 78 10.55 -12.53 -5.94
CA PRO A 78 11.21 -13.40 -4.98
C PRO A 78 10.97 -12.96 -3.52
N VAL A 79 11.50 -13.72 -2.56
CA VAL A 79 11.58 -13.26 -1.16
C VAL A 79 12.60 -12.12 -1.07
N GLU A 80 12.13 -10.92 -0.72
CA GLU A 80 12.98 -9.72 -0.70
C GLU A 80 13.84 -9.64 0.57
N GLN A 81 13.26 -10.00 1.71
CA GLN A 81 13.92 -10.00 3.01
C GLN A 81 13.43 -11.18 3.86
N ARG A 82 14.35 -11.77 4.63
CA ARG A 82 14.01 -12.82 5.59
C ARG A 82 13.51 -12.24 6.89
N ILE A 83 12.33 -12.67 7.34
CA ILE A 83 11.73 -12.28 8.61
C ILE A 83 11.79 -13.49 9.54
N HIS A 84 12.48 -13.34 10.67
CA HIS A 84 12.57 -14.42 11.65
C HIS A 84 11.18 -14.76 12.22
N GLY A 85 10.87 -16.04 12.40
CA GLY A 85 9.58 -16.51 12.88
C GLY A 85 8.51 -16.73 11.79
N ILE A 86 8.77 -16.31 10.55
CA ILE A 86 7.83 -16.45 9.43
C ILE A 86 8.32 -17.51 8.43
N GLY A 87 7.44 -18.42 8.03
CA GLY A 87 7.72 -19.39 6.97
C GLY A 87 7.61 -18.74 5.60
N GLN A 88 8.72 -18.47 4.91
CA GLN A 88 8.70 -17.80 3.60
C GLN A 88 9.01 -18.75 2.46
N ILE A 89 8.07 -18.92 1.53
CA ILE A 89 8.19 -19.76 0.34
C ILE A 89 8.47 -18.87 -0.86
N GLN A 90 9.55 -19.15 -1.59
CA GLN A 90 9.81 -18.47 -2.86
C GLN A 90 9.21 -19.26 -4.03
N VAL A 91 8.49 -18.56 -4.90
CA VAL A 91 8.01 -19.09 -6.19
C VAL A 91 9.20 -19.62 -6.99
N ASN A 92 8.99 -20.78 -7.62
CA ASN A 92 9.95 -21.41 -8.51
C ASN A 92 9.22 -22.06 -9.69
N SER A 93 8.99 -21.27 -10.73
CA SER A 93 8.28 -21.70 -11.94
C SER A 93 8.98 -22.85 -12.67
N LYS A 94 10.29 -23.03 -12.52
CA LYS A 94 11.05 -24.12 -13.16
C LYS A 94 10.63 -25.50 -12.66
N ILE A 95 10.10 -25.59 -11.44
CA ILE A 95 9.61 -26.83 -10.82
C ILE A 95 8.09 -26.82 -10.63
N GLY A 96 7.38 -25.85 -11.20
CA GLY A 96 5.93 -25.71 -11.09
C GLY A 96 5.43 -25.13 -9.76
N LEU A 97 6.31 -24.60 -8.90
CA LEU A 97 5.92 -23.92 -7.66
C LEU A 97 5.50 -22.48 -7.96
N THR A 98 4.24 -22.29 -8.33
CA THR A 98 3.56 -21.00 -8.60
C THR A 98 2.91 -20.40 -7.33
N PHE A 99 2.36 -19.18 -7.42
CA PHE A 99 1.55 -18.60 -6.34
C PHE A 99 0.37 -19.50 -5.95
N ALA A 100 -0.43 -19.94 -6.92
CA ALA A 100 -1.58 -20.80 -6.67
C ALA A 100 -1.19 -22.15 -6.02
N SER A 101 -0.16 -22.82 -6.53
CA SER A 101 0.29 -24.11 -5.94
C SER A 101 0.95 -23.93 -4.57
N GLY A 102 1.74 -22.87 -4.38
CA GLY A 102 2.30 -22.50 -3.08
C GLY A 102 1.21 -22.23 -2.06
N LEU A 103 0.22 -21.41 -2.41
CA LEU A 103 -0.92 -21.08 -1.57
C LEU A 103 -1.75 -22.31 -1.19
N ARG A 104 -2.02 -23.23 -2.13
CA ARG A 104 -2.66 -24.52 -1.82
C ARG A 104 -1.85 -25.37 -0.84
N SER A 105 -0.52 -25.29 -0.91
CA SER A 105 0.35 -26.00 0.04
C SER A 105 0.27 -25.40 1.43
N ILE A 106 0.26 -24.07 1.53
CA ILE A 106 0.14 -23.32 2.78
C ILE A 106 -1.13 -23.73 3.55
N LEU A 107 -2.26 -23.94 2.87
CA LEU A 107 -3.52 -24.36 3.50
C LEU A 107 -3.45 -25.73 4.21
N ARG A 108 -2.42 -26.54 3.96
CA ARG A 108 -2.18 -27.81 4.67
C ARG A 108 -1.12 -27.70 5.76
N GLN A 109 -0.74 -26.48 6.13
CA GLN A 109 0.29 -26.21 7.13
C GLN A 109 -0.28 -25.61 8.42
N ASP A 110 -1.61 -25.68 8.62
CA ASP A 110 -2.29 -25.08 9.76
C ASP A 110 -1.94 -23.58 9.96
N PRO A 111 -2.01 -22.73 8.91
CA PRO A 111 -1.62 -21.33 9.01
C PRO A 111 -2.67 -20.54 9.81
N ASN A 112 -2.24 -19.48 10.49
CA ASN A 112 -3.17 -18.45 11.02
C ASN A 112 -3.19 -17.23 10.11
N VAL A 113 -2.03 -16.87 9.57
CA VAL A 113 -1.88 -15.73 8.65
C VAL A 113 -1.16 -16.19 7.40
N ILE A 114 -1.70 -15.80 6.25
CA ILE A 114 -1.13 -16.11 4.94
C ILE A 114 -0.77 -14.81 4.24
N MET A 115 0.42 -14.71 3.67
CA MET A 115 0.75 -13.63 2.75
C MET A 115 1.02 -14.15 1.35
N VAL A 116 0.32 -13.58 0.37
CA VAL A 116 0.54 -13.85 -1.05
C VAL A 116 1.21 -12.62 -1.64
N GLY A 117 2.38 -12.78 -2.25
CA GLY A 117 3.17 -11.66 -2.77
C GLY A 117 2.35 -10.77 -3.70
N GLU A 118 1.47 -11.37 -4.51
CA GLU A 118 0.55 -10.66 -5.40
C GLU A 118 -0.57 -11.59 -5.90
N ILE A 119 -1.72 -10.99 -6.20
CA ILE A 119 -2.81 -11.61 -6.95
C ILE A 119 -2.76 -11.10 -8.39
N ARG A 120 -2.39 -11.99 -9.32
CA ARG A 120 -2.27 -11.68 -10.76
C ARG A 120 -3.35 -12.35 -11.62
N ASP A 121 -3.91 -13.45 -11.14
CA ASP A 121 -4.82 -14.32 -11.88
C ASP A 121 -6.00 -14.77 -11.00
N LEU A 122 -7.05 -15.28 -11.67
CA LEU A 122 -8.27 -15.78 -11.03
C LEU A 122 -7.97 -16.91 -10.05
N GLU A 123 -7.11 -17.85 -10.44
CA GLU A 123 -6.81 -19.03 -9.62
C GLU A 123 -6.25 -18.63 -8.25
N THR A 124 -5.27 -17.73 -8.23
CA THR A 124 -4.68 -17.21 -6.99
C THR A 124 -5.70 -16.40 -6.19
N ALA A 125 -6.52 -15.59 -6.85
CA ALA A 125 -7.57 -14.80 -6.21
C ALA A 125 -8.63 -15.67 -5.52
N GLU A 126 -9.13 -16.70 -6.20
CA GLU A 126 -10.13 -17.64 -5.67
C GLU A 126 -9.59 -18.39 -4.45
N ILE A 127 -8.34 -18.87 -4.51
CA ILE A 127 -7.75 -19.58 -3.37
C ILE A 127 -7.57 -18.61 -2.19
N ALA A 128 -7.14 -17.36 -2.42
CA ALA A 128 -7.00 -16.36 -1.36
C ALA A 128 -8.35 -16.00 -0.71
N ILE A 129 -9.40 -15.84 -1.52
CA ILE A 129 -10.77 -15.63 -1.07
C ILE A 129 -11.24 -16.82 -0.23
N ASN A 130 -11.10 -18.05 -0.74
CA ASN A 130 -11.50 -19.25 -0.02
C ASN A 130 -10.71 -19.44 1.29
N ALA A 131 -9.41 -19.15 1.29
CA ALA A 131 -8.58 -19.15 2.50
C ALA A 131 -9.15 -18.18 3.54
N SER A 132 -9.53 -16.97 3.13
CA SER A 132 -10.11 -16.00 4.05
C SER A 132 -11.47 -16.43 4.61
N LEU A 133 -12.33 -17.02 3.77
CA LEU A 133 -13.66 -17.51 4.18
C LEU A 133 -13.58 -18.74 5.08
N THR A 134 -12.46 -19.47 5.05
CA THR A 134 -12.19 -20.63 5.90
C THR A 134 -11.47 -20.28 7.20
N GLY A 135 -11.39 -18.98 7.55
CA GLY A 135 -10.93 -18.55 8.87
C GLY A 135 -9.49 -18.05 8.93
N HIS A 136 -8.86 -17.73 7.80
CA HIS A 136 -7.48 -17.24 7.74
C HIS A 136 -7.41 -15.74 7.48
N LEU A 137 -6.46 -15.05 8.11
CA LEU A 137 -6.12 -13.68 7.74
C LEU A 137 -5.18 -13.72 6.52
N VAL A 138 -5.57 -13.08 5.43
CA VAL A 138 -4.80 -13.07 4.18
C VAL A 138 -4.32 -11.66 3.88
N LEU A 139 -3.02 -11.51 3.67
CA LEU A 139 -2.41 -10.27 3.20
C LEU A 139 -1.96 -10.48 1.75
N SER A 140 -2.25 -9.53 0.87
CA SER A 140 -1.76 -9.64 -0.51
C SER A 140 -1.57 -8.29 -1.17
N THR A 141 -0.83 -8.29 -2.28
CA THR A 141 -0.85 -7.16 -3.19
C THR A 141 -1.73 -7.39 -4.41
N ILE A 142 -2.18 -6.30 -5.01
CA ILE A 142 -2.80 -6.27 -6.34
C ILE A 142 -2.35 -4.98 -7.03
N HIS A 143 -2.32 -4.95 -8.36
CA HIS A 143 -1.90 -3.77 -9.12
C HIS A 143 -3.09 -2.97 -9.64
N THR A 144 -3.44 -1.89 -8.94
CA THR A 144 -4.39 -0.86 -9.38
C THR A 144 -3.81 0.53 -9.07
N ASN A 145 -4.42 1.57 -9.64
CA ASN A 145 -3.95 2.96 -9.51
C ASN A 145 -4.42 3.65 -8.22
N ASP A 146 -5.50 3.13 -7.64
CA ASP A 146 -6.18 3.61 -6.43
C ASP A 146 -6.85 2.43 -5.69
N SER A 147 -7.44 2.75 -4.54
CA SER A 147 -8.04 1.76 -3.64
C SER A 147 -9.34 1.17 -4.18
N ALA A 148 -10.18 1.98 -4.83
CA ALA A 148 -11.48 1.56 -5.35
C ALA A 148 -11.37 0.72 -6.65
N GLY A 149 -10.32 0.89 -7.43
CA GLY A 149 -10.05 0.14 -8.65
C GLY A 149 -9.82 -1.36 -8.42
N VAL A 150 -9.59 -1.77 -7.17
CA VAL A 150 -9.44 -3.19 -6.79
C VAL A 150 -10.70 -4.00 -7.06
N PHE A 151 -11.89 -3.46 -6.82
CA PHE A 151 -13.13 -4.24 -6.97
C PHE A 151 -13.43 -4.56 -8.44
N PRO A 152 -13.45 -3.57 -9.37
CA PRO A 152 -13.59 -3.88 -10.79
C PRO A 152 -12.48 -4.81 -11.28
N ARG A 153 -11.23 -4.64 -10.81
CA ARG A 153 -10.11 -5.50 -11.21
C ARG A 153 -10.31 -6.96 -10.81
N LEU A 154 -10.80 -7.23 -9.60
CA LEU A 154 -11.10 -8.59 -9.15
C LEU A 154 -12.30 -9.19 -9.92
N ILE A 155 -13.33 -8.39 -10.19
CA ILE A 155 -14.48 -8.81 -11.01
C ILE A 155 -14.04 -9.13 -12.43
N ASP A 156 -13.19 -8.31 -13.04
CA ASP A 156 -12.63 -8.53 -14.38
C ASP A 156 -11.75 -9.77 -14.46
N MET A 157 -11.08 -10.15 -13.38
CA MET A 157 -10.38 -11.44 -13.29
C MET A 157 -11.36 -12.63 -13.28
N GLY A 158 -12.63 -12.42 -12.93
CA GLY A 158 -13.66 -13.46 -12.83
C GLY A 158 -14.09 -13.78 -11.40
N CYS A 159 -13.64 -13.02 -10.39
CA CYS A 159 -14.09 -13.25 -9.02
C CYS A 159 -15.54 -12.84 -8.83
N GLU A 160 -16.33 -13.67 -8.15
CA GLU A 160 -17.73 -13.37 -7.88
C GLU A 160 -17.88 -12.17 -6.90
N PRO A 161 -18.69 -11.14 -7.23
CA PRO A 161 -18.81 -9.93 -6.41
C PRO A 161 -19.20 -10.19 -4.95
N PHE A 162 -20.06 -11.17 -4.70
CA PHE A 162 -20.46 -11.55 -3.35
C PHE A 162 -19.26 -12.06 -2.52
N LEU A 163 -18.36 -12.83 -3.12
CA LEU A 163 -17.17 -13.33 -2.44
C LEU A 163 -16.20 -12.18 -2.13
N ILE A 164 -16.04 -11.23 -3.05
CA ILE A 164 -15.21 -10.04 -2.84
C ILE A 164 -15.77 -9.22 -1.66
N ALA A 165 -17.08 -8.94 -1.66
CA ALA A 165 -17.73 -8.12 -0.63
C ALA A 165 -17.67 -8.74 0.78
N THR A 166 -17.65 -10.06 0.88
CA THR A 166 -17.65 -10.78 2.16
C THR A 166 -16.24 -11.13 2.66
N SER A 167 -15.24 -11.19 1.79
CA SER A 167 -13.86 -11.56 2.15
C SER A 167 -12.95 -10.38 2.47
N LEU A 168 -13.11 -9.23 1.79
CA LEU A 168 -12.20 -8.08 1.96
C LEU A 168 -12.48 -7.32 3.27
N LEU A 169 -11.41 -7.00 4.00
CA LEU A 169 -11.43 -6.12 5.18
C LEU A 169 -11.22 -4.66 4.81
N GLY A 170 -10.27 -4.41 3.90
CA GLY A 170 -9.90 -3.08 3.45
C GLY A 170 -8.77 -3.11 2.43
N VAL A 171 -8.61 -1.99 1.74
CA VAL A 171 -7.61 -1.78 0.70
C VAL A 171 -6.80 -0.53 1.02
N VAL A 172 -5.48 -0.69 1.17
CA VAL A 172 -4.54 0.44 1.14
C VAL A 172 -4.05 0.61 -0.29
N ALA A 173 -4.27 1.75 -0.90
CA ALA A 173 -3.53 2.15 -2.08
C ALA A 173 -2.39 3.07 -1.66
N GLN A 174 -1.18 2.85 -2.19
CA GLN A 174 0.00 3.61 -1.78
C GLN A 174 0.86 4.08 -2.95
N ARG A 175 1.49 5.22 -2.73
CA ARG A 175 2.55 5.82 -3.54
C ARG A 175 3.66 6.30 -2.61
N LEU A 176 4.85 6.59 -3.14
CA LEU A 176 5.95 7.13 -2.35
C LEU A 176 6.28 8.54 -2.80
N ALA A 177 6.46 9.43 -1.84
CA ALA A 177 7.04 10.75 -2.05
C ALA A 177 8.39 10.83 -1.34
N ARG A 178 9.31 11.61 -1.90
CA ARG A 178 10.61 11.90 -1.31
C ARG A 178 10.44 12.76 -0.05
N VAL A 179 11.20 12.45 0.99
CA VAL A 179 11.18 13.22 2.24
C VAL A 179 12.25 14.30 2.18
N LEU A 180 11.87 15.52 2.56
CA LEU A 180 12.78 16.67 2.60
C LEU A 180 13.98 16.39 3.50
N CYS A 181 15.17 16.75 3.03
CA CYS A 181 16.39 16.59 3.80
C CYS A 181 16.31 17.42 5.09
N PRO A 182 16.49 16.80 6.28
CA PRO A 182 16.38 17.51 7.56
C PRO A 182 17.50 18.55 7.76
N HIS A 183 18.63 18.41 7.04
CA HIS A 183 19.79 19.30 7.19
C HIS A 183 19.74 20.57 6.33
N CYS A 184 18.95 20.58 5.24
CA CYS A 184 18.95 21.69 4.29
C CYS A 184 17.57 22.14 3.83
N LYS A 185 16.48 21.60 4.39
CA LYS A 185 15.15 22.13 4.10
C LYS A 185 15.03 23.56 4.61
N GLU A 186 14.43 24.44 3.82
CA GLU A 186 14.21 25.85 4.16
C GLU A 186 12.72 26.16 4.19
N PRO A 187 12.26 27.02 5.12
CA PRO A 187 10.91 27.55 5.08
C PRO A 187 10.60 28.18 3.72
N TYR A 188 9.38 27.97 3.23
CA TYR A 188 8.94 28.43 1.92
C TYR A 188 7.51 28.99 2.02
N ASP A 189 7.31 30.20 1.49
CA ASP A 189 5.99 30.80 1.31
C ASP A 189 5.51 30.50 -0.12
N PRO A 190 4.54 29.58 -0.32
CA PRO A 190 4.10 29.19 -1.64
C PRO A 190 3.39 30.32 -2.37
N THR A 191 3.52 30.31 -3.70
CA THR A 191 2.77 31.22 -4.56
C THR A 191 1.29 30.86 -4.58
N GLU A 192 0.42 31.83 -4.92
CA GLU A 192 -1.02 31.59 -5.08
C GLU A 192 -1.33 30.49 -6.12
N VAL A 193 -0.48 30.35 -7.15
CA VAL A 193 -0.61 29.30 -8.17
C VAL A 193 -0.34 27.91 -7.58
N GLU A 194 0.67 27.79 -6.72
CA GLU A 194 0.97 26.53 -6.03
C GLU A 194 -0.12 26.16 -5.03
N LEU A 195 -0.68 27.13 -4.31
CA LEU A 195 -1.80 26.91 -3.40
C LEU A 195 -3.05 26.46 -4.16
N ALA A 196 -3.39 27.16 -5.26
CA ALA A 196 -4.51 26.79 -6.12
C ALA A 196 -4.34 25.38 -6.72
N SER A 197 -3.12 24.95 -7.04
CA SER A 197 -2.85 23.59 -7.55
C SER A 197 -3.14 22.46 -6.54
N LEU A 198 -3.25 22.82 -5.25
CA LEU A 198 -3.60 21.94 -4.15
C LEU A 198 -5.01 22.19 -3.60
N ASP A 199 -5.79 23.05 -4.26
CA ASP A 199 -7.09 23.53 -3.76
C ASP A 199 -7.01 24.12 -2.33
N LEU A 200 -5.90 24.80 -2.04
CA LEU A 200 -5.66 25.48 -0.77
C LEU A 200 -5.77 27.00 -0.92
N THR A 201 -6.22 27.63 0.16
CA THR A 201 -6.24 29.09 0.34
C THR A 201 -5.17 29.51 1.33
N ARG A 202 -4.79 30.79 1.30
CA ARG A 202 -3.76 31.32 2.20
C ARG A 202 -4.14 31.21 3.67
N ASP A 203 -5.43 31.33 4.00
CA ASP A 203 -5.97 31.17 5.35
C ASP A 203 -5.77 29.74 5.89
N GLN A 204 -5.78 28.73 5.03
CA GLN A 204 -5.57 27.33 5.42
C GLN A 204 -4.11 26.99 5.74
N ILE A 205 -3.15 27.84 5.33
CA ILE A 205 -1.72 27.60 5.52
C ILE A 205 -1.06 28.48 6.59
N VAL A 206 -1.83 29.32 7.30
CA VAL A 206 -1.30 30.29 8.29
C VAL A 206 -0.39 29.62 9.34
N ASN A 207 -0.72 28.40 9.75
CA ASN A 207 0.06 27.62 10.73
C ASN A 207 0.82 26.44 10.09
N ALA A 208 0.98 26.46 8.77
CA ALA A 208 1.66 25.38 8.05
C ALA A 208 3.18 25.57 8.08
N HIS A 209 3.89 24.45 8.15
CA HIS A 209 5.36 24.39 8.09
C HIS A 209 5.80 23.99 6.69
N ILE A 210 5.49 24.79 5.68
CA ILE A 210 5.85 24.47 4.30
C ILE A 210 7.33 24.75 4.07
N HIS A 211 8.00 23.81 3.42
CA HIS A 211 9.43 23.87 3.16
C HIS A 211 9.74 23.47 1.72
N ARG A 212 10.86 23.97 1.20
CA ARG A 212 11.40 23.59 -0.11
C ARG A 212 12.71 22.81 0.01
N ALA A 213 13.03 22.07 -1.04
CA ALA A 213 14.28 21.35 -1.19
C ALA A 213 15.39 22.30 -1.66
N VAL A 214 16.55 22.27 -0.99
CA VAL A 214 17.73 23.08 -1.36
C VAL A 214 18.86 22.22 -1.91
N GLY A 215 19.37 21.29 -1.10
CA GLY A 215 20.52 20.47 -1.44
C GLY A 215 21.71 20.76 -0.50
N CYS A 216 22.33 19.70 -0.02
CA CYS A 216 23.56 19.75 0.76
C CYS A 216 24.33 18.42 0.59
N ASN A 217 25.51 18.32 1.20
CA ASN A 217 26.35 17.12 1.09
C ASN A 217 25.67 15.88 1.67
N GLU A 218 24.91 16.00 2.76
CA GLU A 218 24.19 14.87 3.40
C GLU A 218 23.16 14.22 2.47
N CYS A 219 22.52 15.01 1.60
CA CYS A 219 21.55 14.50 0.63
C CYS A 219 22.12 14.38 -0.79
N ASN A 220 23.44 14.44 -0.95
CA ASN A 220 24.11 14.45 -2.26
C ASN A 220 23.54 15.50 -3.22
N GLN A 221 23.30 16.71 -2.70
CA GLN A 221 22.75 17.86 -3.43
C GLN A 221 21.34 17.64 -4.03
N LYS A 222 20.59 16.63 -3.56
CA LYS A 222 19.23 16.33 -4.05
C LYS A 222 18.13 17.10 -3.33
N GLY A 223 18.39 17.53 -2.09
CA GLY A 223 17.40 18.15 -1.20
C GLY A 223 16.44 17.17 -0.51
N TYR A 224 16.61 15.86 -0.70
CA TYR A 224 15.75 14.82 -0.13
C TYR A 224 16.56 13.66 0.48
N ILE A 225 16.08 13.08 1.58
CA ILE A 225 16.62 11.86 2.20
C ILE A 225 15.47 10.93 2.55
N GLY A 226 15.45 9.73 1.98
CA GLY A 226 14.40 8.75 2.23
C GLY A 226 13.08 9.05 1.50
N ARG A 227 12.04 8.27 1.83
CA ARG A 227 10.71 8.32 1.22
C ARG A 227 9.63 8.08 2.28
N THR A 228 8.45 8.63 2.05
CA THR A 228 7.26 8.43 2.90
C THR A 228 6.11 7.92 2.05
N VAL A 229 5.25 7.09 2.65
CA VAL A 229 3.98 6.67 2.04
C VAL A 229 3.03 7.86 1.91
N ILE A 230 2.45 8.04 0.72
CA ILE A 230 1.17 8.73 0.51
C ILE A 230 0.14 7.62 0.23
N GLN A 231 -1.05 7.70 0.82
CA GLN A 231 -1.99 6.59 0.86
C GLN A 231 -3.43 7.03 0.65
N GLU A 232 -4.24 6.07 0.22
CA GLU A 232 -5.68 6.02 0.42
C GLU A 232 -5.98 4.73 1.19
N LEU A 233 -6.84 4.80 2.20
CA LEU A 233 -7.30 3.62 2.92
C LEU A 233 -8.82 3.50 2.81
N LEU A 234 -9.27 2.52 2.05
CA LEU A 234 -10.67 2.23 1.82
C LEU A 234 -11.10 1.04 2.70
N LEU A 235 -12.02 1.29 3.61
CA LEU A 235 -12.62 0.26 4.47
C LEU A 235 -13.89 -0.31 3.84
N ILE A 236 -14.09 -1.62 3.97
CA ILE A 236 -15.26 -2.30 3.40
C ILE A 236 -16.44 -2.18 4.37
N THR A 237 -17.18 -1.08 4.26
CA THR A 237 -18.44 -0.83 4.99
C THR A 237 -19.63 -1.54 4.33
N ASP A 238 -20.79 -1.60 4.99
CA ASP A 238 -21.98 -2.23 4.41
C ASP A 238 -22.48 -1.53 3.12
N GLU A 239 -22.34 -0.21 3.03
CA GLU A 239 -22.60 0.54 1.79
C GLU A 239 -21.66 0.06 0.67
N ILE A 240 -20.36 -0.01 0.95
CA ILE A 240 -19.35 -0.46 -0.01
C ILE A 240 -19.61 -1.92 -0.43
N ARG A 241 -19.97 -2.81 0.52
CA ARG A 241 -20.35 -4.20 0.22
C ARG A 241 -21.52 -4.27 -0.75
N SER A 242 -22.57 -3.50 -0.50
CA SER A 242 -23.74 -3.44 -1.39
C SER A 242 -23.35 -2.96 -2.78
N MET A 243 -22.49 -1.95 -2.87
CA MET A 243 -22.02 -1.42 -4.15
C MET A 243 -21.18 -2.43 -4.93
N ILE A 244 -20.30 -3.19 -4.25
CA ILE A 244 -19.54 -4.29 -4.86
C ILE A 244 -20.50 -5.35 -5.41
N MET A 245 -21.48 -5.79 -4.62
CA MET A 245 -22.47 -6.80 -5.04
C MET A 245 -23.28 -6.34 -6.26
N GLN A 246 -23.58 -5.04 -6.36
CA GLN A 246 -24.26 -4.42 -7.49
C GLN A 246 -23.35 -4.14 -8.69
N ARG A 247 -22.05 -4.49 -8.61
CA ARG A 247 -21.05 -4.24 -9.65
C ARG A 247 -20.93 -2.76 -10.03
N GLN A 248 -21.06 -1.88 -9.04
CA GLN A 248 -20.84 -0.43 -9.23
C GLN A 248 -19.39 -0.16 -9.64
N ASP A 249 -19.18 0.89 -10.42
CA ASP A 249 -17.85 1.28 -10.88
C ASP A 249 -16.97 1.83 -9.74
N GLY A 250 -15.66 1.83 -9.95
CA GLY A 250 -14.68 2.30 -8.96
C GLY A 250 -14.87 3.77 -8.57
N GLY A 251 -15.33 4.63 -9.48
CA GLY A 251 -15.60 6.04 -9.18
C GLY A 251 -16.78 6.22 -8.23
N SER A 252 -17.87 5.49 -8.46
CA SER A 252 -19.02 5.46 -7.55
C SER A 252 -18.63 4.97 -6.15
N ILE A 253 -17.87 3.87 -6.08
CA ILE A 253 -17.36 3.32 -4.81
C ILE A 253 -16.43 4.32 -4.11
N LYS A 254 -15.52 4.96 -4.85
CA LYS A 254 -14.62 5.99 -4.32
C LYS A 254 -15.40 7.14 -3.70
N LYS A 255 -16.44 7.65 -4.38
CA LYS A 255 -17.30 8.72 -3.85
C LYS A 255 -17.98 8.31 -2.54
N ALA A 256 -18.48 7.08 -2.44
CA ALA A 256 -19.05 6.56 -1.20
C ALA A 256 -17.98 6.45 -0.09
N ALA A 257 -16.78 5.97 -0.41
CA ALA A 257 -15.69 5.89 0.56
C ALA A 257 -15.27 7.29 1.08
N LEU A 258 -15.20 8.30 0.21
CA LEU A 258 -14.91 9.69 0.59
C LEU A 258 -15.98 10.26 1.52
N ARG A 259 -17.28 10.01 1.24
CA ARG A 259 -18.37 10.39 2.16
C ARG A 259 -18.25 9.74 3.54
N ASN A 260 -17.69 8.53 3.59
CA ASN A 260 -17.42 7.80 4.83
C ASN A 260 -16.07 8.16 5.48
N GLY A 261 -15.43 9.26 5.06
CA GLY A 261 -14.23 9.80 5.69
C GLY A 261 -12.90 9.24 5.19
N MET A 262 -12.89 8.52 4.05
CA MET A 262 -11.64 8.19 3.36
C MET A 262 -10.94 9.47 2.92
N GLN A 263 -9.62 9.52 3.12
CA GLN A 263 -8.76 10.57 2.57
C GLN A 263 -8.19 10.13 1.24
N THR A 264 -8.14 11.05 0.28
CA THR A 264 -7.50 10.82 -1.02
C THR A 264 -5.98 10.81 -0.90
N PHE A 265 -5.30 10.35 -1.97
CA PHE A 265 -3.86 10.54 -2.10
C PHE A 265 -3.47 12.02 -1.98
N ARG A 266 -4.24 12.92 -2.61
CA ARG A 266 -3.98 14.35 -2.61
C ARG A 266 -4.12 14.93 -1.21
N ASP A 267 -5.18 14.58 -0.48
CA ASP A 267 -5.41 15.03 0.90
C ASP A 267 -4.26 14.62 1.83
N HIS A 268 -3.86 13.35 1.79
CA HIS A 268 -2.76 12.87 2.62
C HIS A 268 -1.41 13.48 2.21
N GLY A 269 -1.20 13.71 0.92
CA GLY A 269 -0.03 14.42 0.40
C GLY A 269 0.02 15.86 0.91
N ILE A 270 -1.08 16.60 0.82
CA ILE A 270 -1.21 17.96 1.33
C ILE A 270 -0.87 18.01 2.82
N GLN A 271 -1.43 17.11 3.64
CA GLN A 271 -1.11 17.06 5.07
C GLN A 271 0.40 16.92 5.35
N LYS A 272 1.14 16.24 4.48
CA LYS A 272 2.60 16.09 4.60
C LYS A 272 3.36 17.34 4.19
N VAL A 273 2.88 18.04 3.16
CA VAL A 273 3.42 19.35 2.76
C VAL A 273 3.25 20.35 3.89
N LEU A 274 2.04 20.44 4.46
CA LEU A 274 1.75 21.36 5.57
C LEU A 274 2.57 21.05 6.84
N LYS A 275 3.06 19.82 6.98
CA LYS A 275 3.97 19.40 8.08
C LYS A 275 5.46 19.53 7.73
N GLY A 276 5.81 19.97 6.52
CA GLY A 276 7.21 20.11 6.07
C GLY A 276 7.94 18.77 5.91
N VAL A 277 7.19 17.71 5.59
CA VAL A 277 7.73 16.37 5.33
C VAL A 277 8.16 16.21 3.87
N THR A 278 7.38 16.75 2.95
CA THR A 278 7.64 16.70 1.49
C THR A 278 7.26 18.03 0.84
N THR A 279 7.40 18.14 -0.47
CA THR A 279 7.16 19.37 -1.24
C THR A 279 5.85 19.30 -2.04
N ILE A 280 5.35 20.47 -2.45
CA ILE A 280 4.20 20.60 -3.35
C ILE A 280 4.45 19.84 -4.66
N GLU A 281 5.65 20.00 -5.24
CA GLU A 281 6.09 19.32 -6.45
C GLU A 281 5.99 17.79 -6.32
N GLU A 282 6.45 17.22 -5.20
CA GLU A 282 6.38 15.77 -4.96
C GLU A 282 4.93 15.28 -4.89
N VAL A 283 4.04 16.03 -4.25
CA VAL A 283 2.62 15.67 -4.17
C VAL A 283 1.99 15.74 -5.56
N LEU A 284 2.21 16.81 -6.32
CA LEU A 284 1.67 16.97 -7.68
C LEU A 284 2.16 15.87 -8.63
N THR A 285 3.45 15.52 -8.55
CA THR A 285 4.04 14.46 -9.39
C THR A 285 3.48 13.08 -9.05
N ASN A 286 3.29 12.82 -7.76
CA ASN A 286 2.89 11.49 -7.29
C ASN A 286 1.39 11.34 -7.08
N THR A 287 0.55 12.36 -7.27
CA THR A 287 -0.90 12.27 -7.03
C THR A 287 -1.68 12.93 -8.16
N GLN A 288 -2.86 12.42 -8.48
CA GLN A 288 -3.77 13.06 -9.43
C GLN A 288 -4.87 13.79 -8.66
N VAL A 289 -5.52 14.76 -9.30
CA VAL A 289 -6.74 15.35 -8.76
C VAL A 289 -7.84 14.31 -8.90
N ASP A 290 -8.54 14.01 -7.81
CA ASP A 290 -9.68 13.10 -7.83
C ASP A 290 -10.90 13.82 -8.41
N ALA A 291 -11.58 13.18 -9.35
CA ALA A 291 -12.74 13.70 -10.09
C ALA A 291 -14.09 13.32 -9.45
#